data_AF-I9GPG7-F1
#
_entry.id   AF-I9GPG7-F1
#
_cell.length_a   1.000
_cell.length_b   1.000
_cell.length_c   1.000
_cell.angle_alpha   90.00
_cell.angle_beta   90.00
_cell.angle_gamma   90.00
#
_symmetry.space_group_name_H-M   'P 1'
#
loop_
_entity.id
_entity.type
_entity.pdbx_description
1 polymer ?
#
loop_
_entity_poly.entity_id
_entity_poly.type
_entity_poly.pdbx_seq_one_letter_code
_entity_poly.pdbx_strand_id
1 'polypeptide(L)'
;MESVIYNLPCIDSVLQVKCGTKESMKLVNVRDYMELVKRNEKIKEWLSRMNEDELSVYTINNNVVKYLILSSTMIDATGLATNFYHWLFIDITNEKVLEETLSLSKDRRSCFVEDNIIHFIVFKYGDEFYHGNRDYLNLPITTVEYIWDGNKLEKISSMNLICSEER
;
A
#
# COMPACT_ATOMS: atom_id res chain seq x y z
N MET A 1 -13.80 -15.77 -8.37
CA MET A 1 -12.78 -15.28 -9.31
C MET A 1 -11.57 -15.03 -8.45
N GLU A 2 -10.63 -15.98 -8.39
CA GLU A 2 -9.41 -15.82 -7.61
C GLU A 2 -8.59 -14.70 -8.26
N SER A 3 -8.17 -13.70 -7.47
CA SER A 3 -7.43 -12.56 -8.01
C SER A 3 -6.05 -13.02 -8.46
N VAL A 4 -5.78 -12.84 -9.76
CA VAL A 4 -4.59 -13.30 -10.49
C VAL A 4 -3.29 -12.57 -10.07
N ILE A 5 -3.31 -11.70 -9.06
CA ILE A 5 -2.22 -10.75 -8.76
C ILE A 5 -1.60 -11.00 -7.37
N TYR A 6 -1.86 -12.16 -6.77
CA TYR A 6 -1.12 -12.55 -5.58
C TYR A 6 0.29 -13.03 -5.98
N ASN A 7 1.28 -12.14 -5.82
CA ASN A 7 2.72 -12.39 -5.97
C ASN A 7 3.30 -12.30 -7.40
N LEU A 8 3.15 -11.15 -8.07
CA LEU A 8 3.90 -10.90 -9.30
C LEU A 8 5.42 -10.84 -9.00
N PRO A 9 6.27 -11.66 -9.66
CA PRO A 9 7.72 -11.72 -9.38
C PRO A 9 8.44 -10.38 -9.58
N CYS A 10 7.94 -9.57 -10.51
CA CYS A 10 8.43 -8.22 -10.75
C CYS A 10 8.25 -7.29 -9.53
N ILE A 11 7.16 -7.43 -8.76
CA ILE A 11 6.89 -6.64 -7.56
C ILE A 11 7.90 -7.00 -6.49
N ASP A 12 8.10 -8.31 -6.26
CA ASP A 12 9.11 -8.79 -5.32
C ASP A 12 10.51 -8.29 -5.68
N SER A 13 10.88 -8.35 -6.97
CA SER A 13 12.17 -7.85 -7.47
C SER A 13 12.36 -6.36 -7.19
N VAL A 14 11.35 -5.53 -7.47
CA VAL A 14 11.40 -4.09 -7.17
C VAL A 14 11.57 -3.86 -5.67
N LEU A 15 10.80 -4.56 -4.84
CA LEU A 15 10.88 -4.42 -3.39
C LEU A 15 12.23 -4.90 -2.84
N GLN A 16 12.81 -5.96 -3.39
CA GLN A 16 14.12 -6.46 -2.99
C GLN A 16 15.23 -5.46 -3.31
N VAL A 17 15.17 -4.79 -4.47
CA VAL A 17 16.14 -3.76 -4.86
C VAL A 17 15.98 -2.48 -4.04
N LYS A 18 14.72 -2.03 -3.83
CA LYS A 18 14.42 -0.75 -3.19
C LYS A 18 14.47 -0.81 -1.67
N CYS A 19 13.79 -1.79 -1.08
CA CYS A 19 13.73 -1.99 0.36
C CYS A 19 14.97 -2.75 0.84
N GLY A 20 15.35 -3.85 0.19
CA GLY A 20 16.50 -4.67 0.60
C GLY A 20 16.44 -5.05 2.09
N THR A 21 17.44 -4.59 2.86
CA THR A 21 17.54 -4.79 4.32
C THR A 21 17.06 -3.60 5.16
N LYS A 22 16.44 -2.58 4.54
CA LYS A 22 15.93 -1.40 5.23
C LYS A 22 14.81 -1.77 6.20
N GLU A 23 14.61 -0.93 7.22
CA GLU A 23 13.52 -1.13 8.17
C GLU A 23 12.18 -0.91 7.47
N SER A 24 11.40 -1.98 7.34
CA SER A 24 10.06 -1.96 6.77
C SER A 24 8.98 -1.95 7.85
N MET A 25 7.73 -1.79 7.42
CA MET A 25 6.56 -1.98 8.26
C MET A 25 6.58 -3.28 9.10
N LYS A 26 6.13 -3.15 10.35
CA LYS A 26 5.93 -4.26 11.29
C LYS A 26 4.43 -4.50 11.48
N LEU A 27 3.99 -5.73 11.22
CA LEU A 27 2.61 -6.14 11.48
C LEU A 27 2.35 -6.13 12.99
N VAL A 28 1.19 -5.60 13.40
CA VAL A 28 0.79 -5.47 14.80
C VAL A 28 -0.65 -5.96 14.98
N ASN A 29 -1.05 -6.17 16.23
CA ASN A 29 -2.43 -6.57 16.53
C ASN A 29 -3.37 -5.37 16.38
N VAL A 30 -4.46 -5.53 15.61
CA VAL A 30 -5.49 -4.51 15.42
C VAL A 30 -6.04 -4.02 16.77
N ARG A 31 -6.20 -4.93 17.74
CA ARG A 31 -6.75 -4.64 19.08
C ARG A 31 -6.00 -3.53 19.80
N ASP A 32 -4.70 -3.44 19.59
CA ASP A 32 -3.83 -2.45 20.24
C ASP A 32 -4.14 -1.01 19.80
N TYR A 33 -4.83 -0.85 18.66
CA TYR A 33 -5.15 0.45 18.05
C TYR A 33 -6.66 0.72 17.97
N MET A 34 -7.49 -0.16 18.53
CA MET A 34 -8.95 0.00 18.49
C MET A 34 -9.45 1.27 19.17
N GLU A 35 -8.76 1.74 20.21
CA GLU A 35 -9.12 3.00 20.87
C GLU A 35 -8.95 4.20 19.93
N LEU A 36 -7.86 4.24 19.16
CA LEU A 36 -7.62 5.28 18.14
C LEU A 36 -8.71 5.23 17.05
N VAL A 37 -8.97 4.02 16.54
CA VAL A 37 -10.02 3.75 15.54
C VAL A 37 -11.38 4.26 16.02
N LYS A 38 -11.74 4.00 17.28
CA LYS A 38 -13.04 4.38 17.85
C LYS A 38 -13.20 5.88 18.09
N ARG A 39 -12.12 6.66 18.09
CA ARG A 39 -12.17 8.10 18.34
C ARG A 39 -12.18 8.93 17.05
N ASN A 40 -11.56 8.42 15.99
CA ASN A 40 -11.43 9.16 14.75
C ASN A 40 -12.51 8.77 13.72
N GLU A 41 -13.45 9.69 13.45
CA GLU A 41 -14.55 9.45 12.51
C GLU A 41 -14.10 9.13 11.09
N LYS A 42 -13.00 9.72 10.60
CA LYS A 42 -12.47 9.41 9.26
C LYS A 42 -11.97 7.98 9.17
N ILE A 43 -11.34 7.47 10.23
CA ILE A 43 -10.88 6.08 10.28
C ILE A 43 -12.09 5.12 10.31
N LYS A 44 -13.14 5.45 11.07
CA LYS A 44 -14.39 4.64 11.08
C LYS A 44 -15.06 4.60 9.72
N GLU A 45 -15.19 5.74 9.06
CA GLU A 45 -15.78 5.85 7.72
C GLU A 45 -14.94 5.08 6.68
N TRP A 46 -13.62 5.09 6.82
CA TRP A 46 -12.77 4.26 5.99
C TRP A 46 -13.04 2.77 6.24
N LEU A 47 -13.03 2.33 7.50
CA LEU A 47 -13.25 0.93 7.88
C LEU A 47 -14.63 0.39 7.49
N SER A 48 -15.68 1.20 7.49
CA SER A 48 -17.04 0.76 7.12
C SER A 48 -17.17 0.32 5.65
N ARG A 49 -16.20 0.70 4.81
CA ARG A 49 -16.12 0.32 3.40
C ARG A 49 -15.17 -0.85 3.16
N MET A 50 -14.35 -1.21 4.15
CA MET A 50 -13.26 -2.17 4.01
C MET A 50 -13.64 -3.55 4.54
N ASN A 51 -13.06 -4.58 3.93
CA ASN A 51 -13.20 -5.95 4.38
C ASN A 51 -12.42 -6.14 5.70
N GLU A 52 -13.12 -6.36 6.80
CA GLU A 52 -12.48 -6.51 8.12
C GLU A 52 -11.63 -7.79 8.20
N ASP A 53 -12.02 -8.86 7.49
CA ASP A 53 -11.31 -10.15 7.49
C ASP A 53 -9.93 -10.04 6.80
N GLU A 54 -9.76 -9.06 5.91
CA GLU A 54 -8.51 -8.78 5.22
C GLU A 54 -7.74 -7.61 5.81
N LEU A 55 -8.23 -7.01 6.90
CA LEU A 55 -7.58 -5.87 7.52
C LEU A 55 -6.21 -6.26 8.08
N SER A 56 -5.20 -5.49 7.70
CA SER A 56 -3.87 -5.58 8.28
C SER A 56 -3.43 -4.23 8.81
N VAL A 57 -2.79 -4.27 9.97
CA VAL A 57 -2.37 -3.10 10.71
C VAL A 57 -0.87 -3.16 10.87
N TYR A 58 -0.21 -2.11 10.42
CA TYR A 58 1.22 -2.00 10.43
C TYR A 58 1.67 -0.77 11.21
N THR A 59 2.87 -0.85 11.75
CA THR A 59 3.58 0.33 12.29
C THR A 59 4.89 0.53 11.57
N ILE A 60 5.26 1.80 11.42
CA ILE A 60 6.59 2.22 10.96
C ILE A 60 6.97 3.49 11.72
N ASN A 61 8.26 3.69 11.97
CA ASN A 61 8.77 4.82 12.73
C ASN A 61 9.97 5.43 12.00
N ASN A 62 9.95 6.75 11.80
CA ASN A 62 11.07 7.49 11.23
C ASN A 62 11.88 8.23 12.31
N ASN A 63 12.28 7.55 13.38
CA ASN A 63 12.97 8.08 14.58
C ASN A 63 12.28 9.25 15.32
N VAL A 64 11.27 9.90 14.73
CA VAL A 64 10.59 11.10 15.23
C VAL A 64 9.09 10.84 15.37
N VAL A 65 8.47 10.22 14.36
CA VAL A 65 7.02 10.00 14.30
C VAL A 65 6.74 8.51 14.13
N LYS A 66 5.79 8.01 14.93
CA LYS A 66 5.23 6.67 14.79
C LYS A 66 3.96 6.73 13.97
N TYR A 67 3.95 6.00 12.86
CA TYR A 67 2.80 5.92 11.96
C TYR A 67 2.08 4.59 12.15
N LEU A 68 0.75 4.65 12.05
CA LEU A 68 -0.11 3.49 11.88
C LEU A 68 -0.53 3.44 10.42
N ILE A 69 -0.43 2.28 9.80
CA ILE A 69 -0.81 2.08 8.41
C ILE A 69 -1.81 0.93 8.38
N LEU A 70 -3.01 1.21 7.87
CA LEU A 70 -4.05 0.20 7.66
C LEU A 70 -4.04 -0.22 6.20
N SER A 71 -4.24 -1.51 5.95
CA SER A 71 -4.44 -2.03 4.60
C SER A 71 -5.56 -3.04 4.55
N SER A 72 -6.46 -2.91 3.57
CA SER A 72 -7.48 -3.92 3.29
C SER A 72 -7.99 -3.80 1.86
N THR A 73 -8.87 -4.70 1.46
CA THR A 73 -9.69 -4.60 0.24
C THR A 73 -11.05 -3.98 0.57
N MET A 74 -11.74 -3.45 -0.44
CA MET A 74 -13.08 -2.87 -0.27
C MET A 74 -14.17 -3.94 -0.46
N ILE A 75 -15.19 -3.95 0.40
CA ILE A 75 -16.25 -4.98 0.41
C ILE A 75 -16.98 -5.04 -0.93
N ASP A 76 -17.35 -3.87 -1.47
CA ASP A 76 -18.15 -3.75 -2.69
C ASP A 76 -17.30 -3.48 -3.94
N ALA A 77 -16.02 -3.85 -3.92
CA ALA A 77 -15.16 -3.72 -5.09
C ALA A 77 -15.66 -4.61 -6.24
N THR A 78 -15.65 -4.06 -7.46
CA THR A 78 -16.04 -4.79 -8.67
C THR A 78 -15.04 -4.56 -9.81
N GLY A 79 -14.97 -5.51 -10.75
CA GLY A 79 -14.09 -5.41 -11.91
C GLY A 79 -12.62 -5.32 -11.51
N LEU A 80 -11.88 -4.35 -12.06
CA LEU A 80 -10.46 -4.18 -11.75
C LEU A 80 -10.19 -3.67 -10.33
N ALA A 81 -11.19 -3.05 -9.68
CA ALA A 81 -11.01 -2.50 -8.34
C ALA A 81 -10.77 -3.59 -7.29
N THR A 82 -11.21 -4.83 -7.54
CA THR A 82 -11.00 -5.97 -6.63
C THR A 82 -9.54 -6.34 -6.45
N ASN A 83 -8.66 -5.87 -7.35
CA ASN A 83 -7.24 -6.20 -7.35
C ASN A 83 -6.41 -5.25 -6.49
N PHE A 84 -7.01 -4.19 -5.96
CA PHE A 84 -6.30 -3.16 -5.20
C PHE A 84 -6.50 -3.33 -3.70
N TYR A 85 -5.40 -3.18 -2.98
CA TYR A 85 -5.40 -2.88 -1.56
C TYR A 85 -5.50 -1.38 -1.37
N HIS A 86 -6.44 -0.98 -0.52
CA HIS A 86 -6.51 0.35 0.04
C HIS A 86 -5.54 0.45 1.20
N TRP A 87 -4.81 1.56 1.24
CA TRP A 87 -3.84 1.88 2.28
C TRP A 87 -4.20 3.21 2.92
N LEU A 88 -4.33 3.23 4.25
CA LEU A 88 -4.62 4.43 5.02
C LEU A 88 -3.43 4.77 5.93
N PHE A 89 -2.84 5.95 5.73
CA PHE A 89 -1.71 6.44 6.53
C PHE A 89 -2.22 7.33 7.66
N ILE A 90 -1.78 7.05 8.89
CA ILE A 90 -2.20 7.76 10.09
C ILE A 90 -0.97 8.16 10.90
N ASP A 91 -0.88 9.45 11.21
CA ASP A 91 0.01 9.96 12.23
C ASP A 91 -0.62 9.69 13.61
N ILE A 92 -0.04 8.79 14.39
CA ILE A 92 -0.58 8.42 15.70
C ILE A 92 -0.34 9.56 16.71
N THR A 93 0.77 10.28 16.59
CA THR A 93 1.14 11.36 17.52
C THR A 93 0.11 12.49 17.48
N ASN A 94 -0.37 12.83 16.29
CA ASN A 94 -1.36 13.89 16.06
C ASN A 94 -2.77 13.36 15.82
N GLU A 95 -2.98 12.04 15.94
CA GLU A 95 -4.23 11.32 15.64
C GLU A 95 -4.87 11.72 14.28
N LYS A 96 -4.03 12.00 13.28
CA LYS A 96 -4.43 12.60 12.00
C LYS A 96 -4.35 11.57 10.87
N VAL A 97 -5.44 11.43 10.12
CA VAL A 97 -5.43 10.74 8.82
C VAL A 97 -4.67 11.62 7.82
N LEU A 98 -3.65 11.04 7.21
CA LEU A 98 -2.72 11.73 6.34
C LEU A 98 -3.12 11.59 4.87
N GLU A 99 -3.24 10.35 4.40
CA GLU A 99 -3.48 10.03 2.99
C GLU A 99 -4.16 8.65 2.87
N GLU A 100 -5.01 8.49 1.86
CA GLU A 100 -5.49 7.18 1.39
C GLU A 100 -4.93 6.92 -0.02
N THR A 101 -4.44 5.72 -0.29
CA THR A 101 -3.92 5.35 -1.61
C THR A 101 -4.19 3.88 -1.95
N LEU A 102 -4.02 3.54 -3.22
CA LEU A 102 -4.29 2.21 -3.77
C LEU A 102 -3.01 1.58 -4.30
N SER A 103 -2.83 0.29 -4.05
CA SER A 103 -1.72 -0.50 -4.58
C SER A 103 -2.16 -1.92 -4.92
N LEU A 104 -1.61 -2.48 -5.99
CA LEU A 104 -1.76 -3.89 -6.37
C LEU A 104 -0.99 -4.84 -5.44
N SER A 105 -0.18 -4.30 -4.51
CA SER A 105 0.57 -5.08 -3.54
C SER A 105 0.17 -4.72 -2.11
N LYS A 106 0.00 -5.77 -1.28
CA LYS A 106 -0.11 -5.67 0.19
C LYS A 106 1.24 -5.84 0.89
N ASP A 107 2.34 -6.02 0.15
CA ASP A 107 3.62 -6.38 0.74
C ASP A 107 4.13 -5.25 1.66
N ARG A 108 4.47 -5.62 2.89
CA ARG A 108 4.93 -4.67 3.91
C ARG A 108 6.26 -3.99 3.57
N ARG A 109 7.08 -4.58 2.70
CA ARG A 109 8.31 -3.98 2.17
C ARG A 109 8.04 -2.78 1.27
N SER A 110 6.80 -2.59 0.83
CA SER A 110 6.39 -1.42 0.05
C SER A 110 6.51 -0.12 0.84
N CYS A 111 6.56 -0.18 2.17
CA CYS A 111 6.80 0.97 3.03
C CYS A 111 8.04 0.72 3.91
N PHE A 112 9.05 1.58 3.76
CA PHE A 112 10.33 1.44 4.46
C PHE A 112 10.93 2.81 4.82
N VAL A 113 11.91 2.78 5.72
CA VAL A 113 12.64 3.98 6.15
C VAL A 113 14.02 4.00 5.50
N GLU A 114 14.37 5.13 4.92
CA GLU A 114 15.70 5.46 4.40
C GLU A 114 16.04 6.88 4.84
N ASP A 115 17.20 7.07 5.48
CA ASP A 115 17.66 8.38 5.98
C ASP A 115 16.63 9.15 6.84
N ASN A 116 15.86 8.43 7.68
CA ASN A 116 14.75 8.96 8.49
C ASN A 116 13.56 9.51 7.68
N ILE A 117 13.46 9.17 6.41
CA ILE A 117 12.34 9.50 5.54
C ILE A 117 11.56 8.21 5.29
N ILE A 118 10.23 8.30 5.34
CA ILE A 118 9.37 7.17 4.97
C ILE A 118 9.23 7.19 3.47
N HIS A 119 9.62 6.09 2.85
CA HIS A 119 9.39 5.80 1.45
C HIS A 119 8.20 4.85 1.33
N PHE A 120 7.35 5.10 0.33
CA PHE A 120 6.23 4.24 -0.01
C PHE A 120 6.16 3.98 -1.50
N ILE A 121 6.19 2.72 -1.89
CA ILE A 121 6.08 2.27 -3.28
C ILE A 121 4.69 1.72 -3.51
N VAL A 122 3.96 2.30 -4.46
CA VAL A 122 2.68 1.75 -4.93
C VAL A 122 2.87 1.11 -6.29
N PHE A 123 2.11 0.04 -6.51
CA PHE A 123 2.06 -0.67 -7.77
C PHE A 123 0.67 -0.46 -8.37
N LYS A 124 0.61 -0.02 -9.62
CA LYS A 124 -0.63 0.23 -10.35
C LYS A 124 -0.56 -0.43 -11.71
N TYR A 125 -1.70 -0.68 -12.33
CA TYR A 125 -1.68 -1.02 -13.75
C TYR A 125 -1.15 0.17 -14.55
N GLY A 126 -0.34 -0.11 -15.56
CA GLY A 126 0.09 0.89 -16.53
C GLY A 126 -1.07 1.31 -17.43
N ASP A 127 -0.99 2.52 -17.98
CA ASP A 127 -2.02 3.09 -18.87
C ASP A 127 -2.36 2.14 -20.04
N GLU A 128 -1.36 1.44 -20.58
CA GLU A 128 -1.54 0.48 -21.67
C GLU A 128 -2.42 -0.72 -21.30
N PHE A 129 -2.52 -1.09 -20.01
CA PHE A 129 -3.45 -2.13 -19.56
C PHE A 129 -4.91 -1.66 -19.62
N TYR A 130 -5.16 -0.38 -19.33
CA TYR A 130 -6.51 0.18 -19.35
C TYR A 130 -7.02 0.43 -20.78
N HIS A 131 -6.12 0.81 -21.68
CA HIS A 131 -6.45 1.24 -23.04
C HIS A 131 -6.14 0.20 -24.13
N GLY A 132 -5.38 -0.85 -23.82
CA GLY A 132 -5.03 -1.94 -24.74
C GLY A 132 -5.88 -3.20 -24.59
N ASN A 133 -5.45 -4.26 -25.30
CA ASN A 133 -5.97 -5.62 -25.08
C ASN A 133 -5.39 -6.13 -23.76
N ARG A 134 -6.13 -5.98 -22.66
CA ARG A 134 -5.77 -6.41 -21.29
C ARG A 134 -5.02 -7.74 -21.28
N ASP A 135 -3.69 -7.67 -21.29
CA ASP A 135 -2.81 -8.84 -21.30
C ASP A 135 -2.50 -9.20 -19.85
N TYR A 136 -3.20 -10.21 -19.36
CA TYR A 136 -3.01 -10.73 -18.01
C TYR A 136 -1.76 -11.61 -17.88
N LEU A 137 -1.15 -12.02 -19.00
CA LEU A 137 0.09 -12.78 -19.01
C LEU A 137 1.33 -11.88 -18.99
N ASN A 138 1.20 -10.65 -19.48
CA ASN A 138 2.25 -9.63 -19.48
C ASN A 138 1.69 -8.33 -18.94
N LEU A 139 1.49 -8.28 -17.62
CA LEU A 139 0.83 -7.17 -16.96
C LEU A 139 1.72 -5.91 -17.00
N PRO A 140 1.24 -4.83 -17.62
CA PRO A 140 1.84 -3.50 -17.47
C PRO A 140 1.67 -3.03 -16.04
N ILE A 141 2.77 -2.79 -15.35
CA ILE A 141 2.78 -2.24 -14.01
C ILE A 141 3.55 -0.93 -13.98
N THR A 142 2.93 0.09 -13.39
CA THR A 142 3.59 1.33 -13.03
C THR A 142 3.88 1.30 -11.54
N THR A 143 5.16 1.41 -11.20
CA THR A 143 5.61 1.72 -9.85
C THR A 143 5.67 3.22 -9.67
N VAL A 144 5.19 3.69 -8.52
CA VAL A 144 5.35 5.08 -8.09
C VAL A 144 5.92 5.08 -6.69
N GLU A 145 7.04 5.76 -6.53
CA GLU A 145 7.68 5.94 -5.23
C GLU A 145 7.33 7.32 -4.68
N TYR A 146 6.88 7.33 -3.44
CA TYR A 146 6.56 8.51 -2.66
C TYR A 146 7.48 8.61 -1.45
N ILE A 147 7.72 9.83 -0.98
CA ILE A 147 8.28 10.10 0.34
C ILE A 147 7.27 10.86 1.20
N TRP A 148 7.34 10.70 2.51
CA TRP A 148 6.59 11.54 3.43
C TRP A 148 7.35 12.84 3.72
N ASP A 149 6.76 13.99 3.35
CA ASP A 149 7.37 15.32 3.57
C ASP A 149 7.05 15.95 4.95
N GLY A 150 6.25 15.26 5.77
CA GLY A 150 5.70 15.78 7.04
C GLY A 150 4.22 16.13 6.97
N ASN A 151 3.66 16.35 5.77
CA ASN A 151 2.29 16.79 5.54
C ASN A 151 1.51 15.92 4.55
N LYS A 152 2.16 15.40 3.51
CA LYS A 152 1.57 14.57 2.43
C LYS A 152 2.62 13.60 1.86
N LEU A 153 2.15 12.64 1.05
CA LEU A 153 3.02 11.82 0.22
C LEU A 153 3.44 12.61 -1.03
N GLU A 154 4.74 12.84 -1.18
CA GLU A 154 5.32 13.49 -2.36
C GLU A 154 5.92 12.46 -3.31
N LYS A 155 5.46 12.47 -4.57
CA LYS A 155 5.98 11.57 -5.60
C LYS A 155 7.42 11.97 -5.95
N ILE A 156 8.35 11.02 -5.85
CA ILE A 156 9.76 11.25 -6.20
C ILE A 156 10.20 10.49 -7.45
N SER A 157 9.57 9.34 -7.75
CA SER A 157 9.92 8.60 -8.96
C SER A 157 8.73 7.79 -9.50
N SER A 158 8.85 7.39 -10.76
CA SER A 158 7.88 6.55 -11.45
C SER A 158 8.64 5.66 -12.43
N MET A 159 8.29 4.38 -12.50
CA MET A 159 8.87 3.47 -13.47
C MET A 159 7.80 2.51 -13.98
N ASN A 160 7.81 2.27 -15.31
CA ASN A 160 6.99 1.25 -15.93
C ASN A 160 7.80 -0.05 -16.04
N LEU A 161 7.12 -1.17 -15.83
CA LEU A 161 7.65 -2.51 -15.94
C LEU A 161 6.58 -3.45 -16.50
N ILE A 162 7.03 -4.54 -17.12
CA ILE A 162 6.15 -5.62 -17.57
C ILE A 162 6.34 -6.78 -16.61
N CYS A 163 5.23 -7.28 -16.06
CA CYS A 163 5.19 -8.41 -15.15
C CYS A 163 4.62 -9.62 -15.87
N SER A 164 5.48 -10.56 -16.23
CA SER A 164 5.05 -11.83 -16.77
C SER A 164 4.79 -12.84 -15.64
N GLU A 165 3.70 -13.60 -15.74
CA GLU A 165 3.57 -14.82 -14.92
C GLU A 165 4.67 -15.80 -15.37
N GLU A 166 5.53 -16.23 -14.44
CA GLU A 166 6.45 -17.33 -14.72
C GLU A 166 5.62 -18.59 -14.98
N ARG A 167 5.81 -19.21 -16.15
CA ARG A 167 5.20 -20.49 -16.54
C ARG A 167 5.88 -21.67 -15.86
#